data_AF-A0A954WUT0-F1
#
_entry.id   AF-A0A954WUT0-F1
#
_cell.length_a   1.000
_cell.length_b   1.000
_cell.length_c   1.000
_cell.angle_alpha   90.00
_cell.angle_beta   90.00
_cell.angle_gamma   90.00
#
_symmetry.space_group_name_H-M   'P 1'
#
loop_
_entity.id
_entity.type
_entity.pdbx_description
1 polymer ?
#
loop_
_entity_poly.entity_id
_entity_poly.type
_entity_poly.pdbx_seq_one_letter_code
_entity_poly.pdbx_strand_id
1 'polypeptide(L)'
;MGLLRFLIGMSAVFVALSPVSVNAVVVSTTTENTTAPEDDPGWNNVAVVSDSTGIYLGNRWMLTARHIGAHDANFPGIGNYAANPATQVPVPNPSGGLTEFTDLLLYQLFEDPGLPPIELATATPKPGTEIIAIGNGRERAQLPTFWAVAGEGEDAVWTESDEADSTHSGYKTLNSNTIRWGTNLVEGDSLLEGSADRDNTIVVRVDHPVFGGADVIATITEFDLKGSAANERIKGPNRQPDTEFEMQAALNDSGGGMFVKEDGNWVLAGIMLAVHGFQNQPDVAVTPIYGNSTLYADIATYREQIVGSLVVKGDFDGDGLLTANDIDLLSAALDSDDLSFDLNGDELLDAEDHRFWVENLRYTYFGDANLDGEFNTTDFVNAFSEALYETDEPATWESGDWNGDGVFNSRDFIIALQAASFEQGPRSRVRVGRLVPEPGCRAMFLFLVAGLAFRRQWCVQ
;
A
#
# COMPACT_ATOMS: atom_id res chain seq x y z
N MET A 1 38.06 -8.00 33.47
CA MET A 1 36.81 -7.25 33.30
C MET A 1 36.01 -7.97 32.23
N GLY A 2 34.78 -8.40 32.52
CA GLY A 2 33.92 -9.06 31.54
C GLY A 2 32.87 -8.09 31.02
N LEU A 3 32.63 -8.07 29.71
CA LEU A 3 31.39 -7.51 29.17
C LEU A 3 30.33 -8.61 29.21
N LEU A 4 29.35 -8.45 30.10
CA LEU A 4 28.15 -9.27 30.09
C LEU A 4 27.26 -8.77 28.94
N ARG A 5 27.29 -9.46 27.79
CA ARG A 5 26.29 -9.23 26.73
C ARG A 5 24.93 -9.66 27.27
N PHE A 6 24.06 -8.70 27.58
CA PHE A 6 22.64 -8.98 27.75
C PHE A 6 22.08 -9.38 26.38
N LEU A 7 21.74 -10.66 26.21
CA LEU A 7 20.67 -11.00 25.28
C LEU A 7 19.36 -10.60 25.97
N ILE A 8 18.71 -9.55 25.47
CA ILE A 8 17.29 -9.34 25.71
C ILE A 8 16.58 -10.35 24.81
N GLY A 9 16.05 -11.41 25.39
CA GLY A 9 15.22 -12.35 24.65
C GLY A 9 13.79 -11.83 24.59
N MET A 10 13.40 -11.23 23.46
CA MET A 10 11.98 -11.00 23.16
C MET A 10 11.29 -12.37 23.18
N SER A 11 10.36 -12.55 24.12
CA SER A 11 9.53 -13.74 24.20
C SER A 11 8.21 -13.44 23.52
N ALA A 12 8.27 -13.28 22.18
CA ALA A 12 7.12 -12.98 21.34
C ALA A 12 5.97 -13.97 21.63
N VAL A 13 4.89 -13.45 22.21
CA VAL A 13 3.67 -14.21 22.48
C VAL A 13 2.85 -14.25 21.20
N PHE A 14 2.76 -15.42 20.59
CA PHE A 14 1.90 -15.64 19.42
C PHE A 14 0.43 -15.60 19.83
N VAL A 15 -0.17 -14.41 19.74
CA VAL A 15 -1.61 -14.22 19.95
C VAL A 15 -2.36 -14.73 18.73
N ALA A 16 -2.73 -16.01 18.76
CA ALA A 16 -3.47 -16.70 17.71
C ALA A 16 -4.96 -16.31 17.66
N LEU A 17 -5.22 -15.00 17.52
CA LEU A 17 -6.49 -14.50 17.01
C LEU A 17 -6.63 -14.85 15.52
N SER A 18 -7.86 -14.89 15.02
CA SER A 18 -8.15 -14.80 13.59
C SER A 18 -8.57 -13.35 13.29
N PRO A 19 -7.62 -12.39 13.12
CA PRO A 19 -7.98 -11.08 12.63
C PRO A 19 -8.55 -11.24 11.22
N VAL A 20 -9.69 -10.61 10.97
CA VAL A 20 -10.12 -10.34 9.60
C VAL A 20 -9.17 -9.26 9.03
N SER A 21 -9.09 -9.07 7.72
CA SER A 21 -8.45 -7.88 7.13
C SER A 21 -9.40 -6.68 7.29
N VAL A 22 -9.07 -5.75 8.21
CA VAL A 22 -10.03 -4.74 8.74
C VAL A 22 -9.43 -3.32 8.86
N ASN A 23 -10.28 -2.32 8.62
CA ASN A 23 -10.12 -1.62 7.35
C ASN A 23 -11.17 -0.45 7.24
N ALA A 24 -11.40 0.60 8.07
CA ALA A 24 -12.25 1.82 7.71
C ALA A 24 -12.50 2.85 8.84
N VAL A 25 -11.98 4.09 8.78
CA VAL A 25 -12.06 5.07 9.90
C VAL A 25 -13.49 5.53 10.20
N VAL A 26 -14.13 4.90 11.16
CA VAL A 26 -15.42 5.27 11.75
C VAL A 26 -15.18 6.26 12.87
N VAL A 27 -15.54 7.52 12.67
CA VAL A 27 -15.44 8.59 13.69
C VAL A 27 -16.76 8.67 14.46
N SER A 28 -16.76 8.38 15.75
CA SER A 28 -17.98 8.36 16.59
C SER A 28 -18.66 9.73 16.69
N THR A 29 -17.90 10.77 17.01
CA THR A 29 -18.44 12.08 17.42
C THR A 29 -19.01 12.90 16.25
N THR A 30 -18.57 12.66 15.02
CA THR A 30 -18.98 13.45 13.84
C THR A 30 -18.96 12.64 12.54
N THR A 31 -19.71 13.11 11.54
CA THR A 31 -19.63 12.64 10.15
C THR A 31 -18.89 13.63 9.25
N GLU A 32 -18.25 14.68 9.79
CA GLU A 32 -17.80 15.85 9.01
C GLU A 32 -16.28 15.94 8.77
N ASN A 33 -15.45 15.07 9.38
CA ASN A 33 -13.99 15.05 9.22
C ASN A 33 -13.51 14.50 7.85
N THR A 34 -13.97 15.08 6.75
CA THR A 34 -13.67 14.68 5.36
C THR A 34 -12.85 15.73 4.59
N THR A 35 -12.19 16.63 5.32
CA THR A 35 -11.16 17.56 4.85
C THR A 35 -9.98 17.53 5.83
N ALA A 36 -8.79 17.94 5.38
CA ALA A 36 -7.60 18.05 6.22
C ALA A 36 -7.87 18.76 7.58
N PRO A 37 -7.29 18.28 8.70
CA PRO A 37 -7.35 18.98 9.98
C PRO A 37 -6.54 20.29 9.96
N GLU A 38 -6.78 21.19 10.92
CA GLU A 38 -6.05 22.47 11.04
C GLU A 38 -4.55 22.27 11.32
N ASP A 39 -4.21 21.20 12.05
CA ASP A 39 -2.85 20.75 12.34
C ASP A 39 -2.55 19.50 11.48
N ASP A 40 -2.33 19.69 10.18
CA ASP A 40 -2.30 18.63 9.16
C ASP A 40 -1.07 17.69 9.27
N PRO A 41 -1.26 16.37 9.49
CA PRO A 41 -0.17 15.40 9.52
C PRO A 41 0.28 14.90 8.14
N GLY A 42 -0.42 15.24 7.06
CA GLY A 42 -0.17 14.70 5.73
C GLY A 42 -1.43 14.20 5.01
N TRP A 43 -2.58 14.85 5.20
CA TRP A 43 -3.86 14.51 4.56
C TRP A 43 -3.72 14.27 3.03
N ASN A 44 -2.99 15.15 2.35
CA ASN A 44 -2.77 15.08 0.91
C ASN A 44 -1.93 13.87 0.47
N ASN A 45 -1.16 13.26 1.38
CA ASN A 45 -0.36 12.05 1.12
C ASN A 45 -1.19 10.77 1.24
N VAL A 46 -2.45 10.86 1.68
CA VAL A 46 -3.36 9.70 1.81
C VAL A 46 -4.12 9.51 0.50
N ALA A 47 -3.91 8.38 -0.16
CA ALA A 47 -4.55 8.01 -1.41
C ALA A 47 -5.60 6.93 -1.23
N VAL A 48 -6.64 6.93 -2.07
CA VAL A 48 -7.44 5.74 -2.34
C VAL A 48 -6.64 4.80 -3.23
N VAL A 49 -6.49 3.54 -2.83
CA VAL A 49 -5.71 2.50 -3.53
C VAL A 49 -6.61 1.29 -3.76
N SER A 50 -6.88 0.98 -5.03
CA SER A 50 -8.06 0.20 -5.46
C SER A 50 -9.36 0.85 -4.93
N ASP A 51 -9.83 0.36 -3.80
CA ASP A 51 -11.01 0.79 -3.06
C ASP A 51 -10.70 1.02 -1.57
N SER A 52 -9.46 0.76 -1.14
CA SER A 52 -8.89 0.93 0.20
C SER A 52 -7.92 2.13 0.24
N THR A 53 -6.84 2.12 1.05
CA THR A 53 -5.91 3.26 1.21
C THR A 53 -4.44 2.92 0.93
N GLY A 54 -3.62 3.95 0.68
CA GLY A 54 -2.16 3.91 0.83
C GLY A 54 -1.59 5.29 1.15
N ILE A 55 -0.36 5.33 1.65
CA ILE A 55 0.35 6.56 2.03
C ILE A 55 1.51 6.83 1.06
N TYR A 56 1.60 8.06 0.56
CA TYR A 56 2.74 8.54 -0.21
C TYR A 56 3.89 8.95 0.71
N LEU A 57 5.06 8.32 0.54
CA LEU A 57 6.24 8.57 1.36
C LEU A 57 7.20 9.61 0.75
N GLY A 58 7.12 9.86 -0.56
CA GLY A 58 8.08 10.68 -1.32
C GLY A 58 8.77 9.88 -2.42
N ASN A 59 9.42 10.56 -3.37
CA ASN A 59 10.19 9.97 -4.48
C ASN A 59 9.44 8.82 -5.20
N ARG A 60 8.19 9.08 -5.60
CA ARG A 60 7.23 8.13 -6.19
C ARG A 60 6.80 6.94 -5.30
N TRP A 61 7.35 6.73 -4.09
CA TRP A 61 7.02 5.58 -3.25
C TRP A 61 5.67 5.71 -2.51
N MET A 62 4.89 4.63 -2.59
CA MET A 62 3.67 4.35 -1.83
C MET A 62 3.92 3.22 -0.81
N LEU A 63 3.25 3.31 0.34
CA LEU A 63 3.14 2.25 1.34
C LEU A 63 1.66 1.87 1.54
N THR A 64 1.33 0.59 1.51
CA THR A 64 -0.02 0.07 1.77
C THR A 64 0.04 -1.31 2.45
N ALA A 65 -1.11 -1.88 2.80
CA ALA A 65 -1.22 -3.26 3.26
C ALA A 65 -1.02 -4.23 2.08
N ARG A 66 -0.22 -5.27 2.29
CA ARG A 66 0.16 -6.23 1.24
C ARG A 66 -1.01 -7.06 0.73
N HIS A 67 -2.04 -7.30 1.55
CA HIS A 67 -3.29 -7.92 1.12
C HIS A 67 -4.14 -7.03 0.18
N ILE A 68 -3.89 -5.71 0.12
CA ILE A 68 -4.47 -4.83 -0.91
C ILE A 68 -3.65 -4.90 -2.21
N GLY A 69 -2.32 -4.91 -2.10
CA GLY A 69 -1.43 -5.00 -3.27
C GLY A 69 -1.27 -3.68 -4.02
N ALA A 70 -0.25 -3.57 -4.87
CA ALA A 70 0.03 -2.34 -5.62
C ALA A 70 -1.07 -2.01 -6.65
N HIS A 71 -1.76 -0.89 -6.42
CA HIS A 71 -2.82 -0.38 -7.30
C HIS A 71 -2.66 1.13 -7.52
N ASP A 72 -3.31 1.63 -8.56
CA ASP A 72 -3.39 3.06 -8.88
C ASP A 72 -3.89 3.87 -7.67
N ALA A 73 -3.19 4.97 -7.39
CA ALA A 73 -3.43 5.87 -6.26
C ALA A 73 -4.24 7.10 -6.69
N ASN A 74 -5.43 7.29 -6.14
CA ASN A 74 -6.19 8.54 -6.25
C ASN A 74 -5.94 9.41 -5.02
N PHE A 75 -5.31 10.57 -5.21
CA PHE A 75 -5.15 11.58 -4.16
C PHE A 75 -6.28 12.62 -4.32
N PRO A 76 -7.22 12.74 -3.36
CA PRO A 76 -8.39 13.59 -3.53
C PRO A 76 -8.03 15.06 -3.76
N GLY A 77 -8.53 15.62 -4.87
CA GLY A 77 -8.26 17.01 -5.28
C GLY A 77 -6.92 17.22 -6.01
N ILE A 78 -6.05 16.22 -6.08
CA ILE A 78 -4.73 16.29 -6.74
C ILE A 78 -4.75 15.53 -8.07
N GLY A 79 -4.99 14.21 -8.06
CA GLY A 79 -4.95 13.42 -9.29
C GLY A 79 -5.08 11.90 -9.12
N ASN A 80 -4.90 11.17 -10.22
CA ASN A 80 -4.80 9.70 -10.24
C ASN A 80 -3.42 9.33 -10.79
N TYR A 81 -2.63 8.61 -10.01
CA TYR A 81 -1.26 8.23 -10.34
C TYR A 81 -1.22 6.70 -10.39
N ALA A 82 -1.05 6.16 -11.58
CA ALA A 82 -1.20 4.73 -11.80
C ALA A 82 0.13 3.98 -11.52
N ALA A 83 0.04 2.85 -10.84
CA ALA A 83 1.14 2.19 -10.14
C ALA A 83 2.14 1.48 -11.05
N ASN A 84 3.38 1.33 -10.59
CA ASN A 84 4.41 0.49 -11.21
C ASN A 84 4.49 -0.89 -10.53
N PRO A 85 3.81 -1.93 -11.08
CA PRO A 85 3.75 -3.25 -10.43
C PRO A 85 5.09 -3.99 -10.41
N ALA A 86 6.11 -3.56 -11.16
CA ALA A 86 7.45 -4.15 -11.15
C ALA A 86 8.30 -3.75 -9.92
N THR A 87 7.85 -2.75 -9.15
CA THR A 87 8.59 -2.18 -8.00
C THR A 87 8.04 -2.63 -6.63
N GLN A 88 7.28 -3.72 -6.61
CA GLN A 88 6.65 -4.24 -5.39
C GLN A 88 7.67 -4.87 -4.44
N VAL A 89 7.87 -4.26 -3.27
CA VAL A 89 8.74 -4.74 -2.19
C VAL A 89 7.92 -5.01 -0.94
N PRO A 90 7.56 -6.27 -0.64
CA PRO A 90 6.99 -6.65 0.65
C PRO A 90 8.01 -6.42 1.76
N VAL A 91 7.63 -5.73 2.85
CA VAL A 91 8.59 -5.39 3.90
C VAL A 91 8.93 -6.65 4.73
N PRO A 92 10.21 -7.03 4.85
CA PRO A 92 10.63 -8.21 5.62
C PRO A 92 10.49 -7.99 7.14
N ASN A 93 10.25 -9.07 7.89
CA ASN A 93 10.27 -8.99 9.36
C ASN A 93 11.70 -8.90 9.92
N PRO A 94 11.91 -8.25 11.08
CA PRO A 94 13.13 -8.47 11.87
C PRO A 94 13.25 -9.96 12.22
N SER A 95 14.44 -10.52 12.02
CA SER A 95 14.62 -11.98 11.95
C SER A 95 14.36 -12.71 13.27
N GLY A 96 13.36 -13.60 13.30
CA GLY A 96 13.23 -14.62 14.36
C GLY A 96 11.80 -15.06 14.64
N GLY A 97 11.45 -16.31 14.29
CA GLY A 97 10.17 -16.94 14.64
C GLY A 97 8.96 -16.49 13.81
N LEU A 98 8.94 -15.24 13.38
CA LEU A 98 7.94 -14.65 12.47
C LEU A 98 8.08 -15.15 11.03
N THR A 99 7.04 -14.94 10.21
CA THR A 99 7.13 -15.07 8.74
C THR A 99 8.19 -14.14 8.14
N GLU A 100 8.79 -14.57 7.03
CA GLU A 100 9.80 -13.83 6.27
C GLU A 100 9.37 -12.38 5.96
N PHE A 101 8.12 -12.22 5.52
CA PHE A 101 7.52 -10.92 5.19
C PHE A 101 6.34 -10.60 6.11
N THR A 102 6.11 -9.30 6.26
CA THR A 102 4.93 -8.69 6.88
C THR A 102 3.73 -8.63 5.91
N ASP A 103 2.64 -8.03 6.38
CA ASP A 103 1.54 -7.53 5.54
C ASP A 103 1.73 -6.04 5.16
N LEU A 104 2.96 -5.53 5.10
CA LEU A 104 3.28 -4.22 4.50
C LEU A 104 3.86 -4.39 3.09
N LEU A 105 3.50 -3.48 2.19
CA LEU A 105 3.97 -3.44 0.81
C LEU A 105 4.36 -2.02 0.40
N LEU A 106 5.61 -1.87 -0.03
CA LEU A 106 6.10 -0.71 -0.77
C LEU A 106 5.93 -0.95 -2.28
N TYR A 107 5.61 0.11 -3.02
CA TYR A 107 5.66 0.13 -4.49
C TYR A 107 5.81 1.57 -4.99
N GLN A 108 6.36 1.77 -6.19
CA GLN A 108 6.44 3.09 -6.81
C GLN A 108 5.22 3.38 -7.71
N LEU A 109 4.89 4.65 -7.81
CA LEU A 109 4.13 5.25 -8.91
C LEU A 109 5.08 5.45 -10.10
N PHE A 110 4.57 5.48 -11.33
CA PHE A 110 5.42 5.86 -12.47
C PHE A 110 5.72 7.37 -12.50
N GLU A 111 4.73 8.19 -12.11
CA GLU A 111 4.76 9.65 -12.09
C GLU A 111 4.75 10.14 -10.63
N ASP A 112 5.48 11.21 -10.30
CA ASP A 112 5.48 11.80 -8.96
C ASP A 112 4.26 12.74 -8.76
N PRO A 113 3.49 12.60 -7.66
CA PRO A 113 2.39 13.51 -7.36
C PRO A 113 2.81 14.92 -6.92
N GLY A 114 4.10 15.21 -6.75
CA GLY A 114 4.61 16.52 -6.35
C GLY A 114 4.32 16.87 -4.88
N LEU A 115 4.06 15.84 -4.06
CA LEU A 115 3.72 15.95 -2.66
C LEU A 115 4.97 15.93 -1.76
N PRO A 116 4.94 16.57 -0.57
CA PRO A 116 6.05 16.49 0.37
C PRO A 116 6.27 15.05 0.85
N PRO A 117 7.51 14.64 1.15
CA PRO A 117 7.77 13.34 1.77
C PRO A 117 7.22 13.27 3.20
N ILE A 118 6.91 12.07 3.67
CA ILE A 118 6.42 11.82 5.04
C ILE A 118 7.56 11.29 5.90
N GLU A 119 7.78 11.91 7.06
CA GLU A 119 8.77 11.45 8.03
C GLU A 119 8.26 10.20 8.76
N LEU A 120 9.10 9.16 8.84
CA LEU A 120 8.80 7.89 9.51
C LEU A 120 9.24 7.93 10.97
N ALA A 121 8.33 7.58 11.88
CA ALA A 121 8.53 7.62 13.33
C ALA A 121 9.81 6.88 13.76
N THR A 122 10.50 7.45 14.73
CA THR A 122 11.80 6.96 15.22
C THR A 122 11.68 6.13 16.50
N ALA A 123 10.53 6.17 17.18
CA ALA A 123 10.21 5.32 18.32
C ALA A 123 8.75 4.85 18.30
N THR A 124 8.51 3.61 18.73
CA THR A 124 7.15 3.08 18.94
C THR A 124 6.36 4.01 19.87
N PRO A 125 5.15 4.45 19.48
CA PRO A 125 4.28 5.24 20.34
C PRO A 125 4.01 4.57 21.70
N LYS A 126 3.79 5.38 22.73
CA LYS A 126 3.55 4.90 24.10
C LYS A 126 2.05 4.88 24.40
N PRO A 127 1.56 3.99 25.28
CA PRO A 127 0.17 4.02 25.70
C PRO A 127 -0.24 5.39 26.24
N GLY A 128 -1.39 5.89 25.78
CA GLY A 128 -1.83 7.26 26.04
C GLY A 128 -1.17 8.33 25.17
N THR A 129 -0.51 7.95 24.05
CA THR A 129 -0.17 8.89 22.97
C THR A 129 -1.40 9.08 22.09
N GLU A 130 -1.85 10.33 21.94
CA GLU A 130 -2.93 10.67 21.02
C GLU A 130 -2.45 10.59 19.56
N ILE A 131 -3.26 9.98 18.70
CA ILE A 131 -2.98 9.78 17.28
C ILE A 131 -3.97 10.57 16.43
N ILE A 132 -3.59 10.88 15.19
CA ILE A 132 -4.55 11.07 14.10
C ILE A 132 -4.44 9.87 13.15
N ALA A 133 -5.55 9.19 12.91
CA ALA A 133 -5.64 8.14 11.89
C ALA A 133 -6.40 8.66 10.66
N ILE A 134 -5.94 8.33 9.46
CA ILE A 134 -6.56 8.75 8.19
C ILE A 134 -6.66 7.56 7.22
N GLY A 135 -7.84 7.33 6.66
CA GLY A 135 -8.09 6.27 5.69
C GLY A 135 -9.36 6.46 4.86
N ASN A 136 -9.51 5.68 3.79
CA ASN A 136 -10.64 5.73 2.83
C ASN A 136 -11.89 4.98 3.30
N GLY A 137 -12.07 4.82 4.61
CA GLY A 137 -13.10 3.97 5.19
C GLY A 137 -14.53 4.15 4.67
N ARG A 138 -15.32 3.08 4.77
CA ARG A 138 -16.77 3.19 4.61
C ARG A 138 -17.36 4.13 5.66
N GLU A 139 -18.17 5.05 5.18
CA GLU A 139 -18.99 5.95 5.98
C GLU A 139 -19.84 5.19 7.01
N ARG A 140 -19.99 5.74 8.22
CA ARG A 140 -20.89 5.18 9.24
C ARG A 140 -22.34 5.63 9.04
N ALA A 141 -23.27 4.86 9.57
CA ALA A 141 -24.63 5.32 9.80
C ALA A 141 -24.65 6.55 10.74
N GLN A 142 -25.54 7.51 10.47
CA GLN A 142 -25.65 8.75 11.24
C GLN A 142 -25.99 8.51 12.72
N LEU A 143 -26.91 7.57 12.98
CA LEU A 143 -27.34 7.14 14.31
C LEU A 143 -26.57 5.87 14.74
N PRO A 144 -26.32 5.70 16.04
CA PRO A 144 -25.77 4.46 16.57
C PRO A 144 -26.73 3.28 16.38
N THR A 145 -26.17 2.08 16.39
CA THR A 145 -26.88 0.80 16.50
C THR A 145 -26.59 0.20 17.88
N PHE A 146 -27.55 -0.54 18.42
CA PHE A 146 -27.52 -1.10 19.77
C PHE A 146 -27.75 -2.62 19.73
N TRP A 147 -27.08 -3.34 20.61
CA TRP A 147 -27.15 -4.80 20.68
C TRP A 147 -27.32 -5.31 22.11
N ALA A 148 -28.28 -6.22 22.29
CA ALA A 148 -28.36 -7.11 23.42
C ALA A 148 -27.54 -8.37 23.12
N VAL A 149 -26.63 -8.72 24.02
CA VAL A 149 -25.78 -9.92 23.92
C VAL A 149 -26.19 -10.91 25.00
N ALA A 150 -26.43 -12.16 24.62
CA ALA A 150 -26.76 -13.25 25.52
C ALA A 150 -25.72 -14.37 25.42
N GLY A 151 -25.22 -14.84 26.56
CA GLY A 151 -24.07 -15.75 26.60
C GLY A 151 -22.74 -15.00 26.58
N GLU A 152 -21.64 -15.77 26.62
CA GLU A 152 -20.26 -15.28 26.65
C GLU A 152 -19.40 -16.16 25.71
N GLY A 153 -18.29 -15.62 25.22
CA GLY A 153 -17.33 -16.37 24.39
C GLY A 153 -17.93 -16.97 23.11
N GLU A 154 -17.60 -18.24 22.82
CA GLU A 154 -18.10 -18.99 21.65
C GLU A 154 -19.62 -19.22 21.66
N ASP A 155 -20.30 -19.06 22.80
CA ASP A 155 -21.76 -19.17 22.95
C ASP A 155 -22.48 -17.81 22.86
N ALA A 156 -21.76 -16.69 22.66
CA ALA A 156 -22.36 -15.37 22.60
C ALA A 156 -23.28 -15.19 21.38
N VAL A 157 -24.52 -14.74 21.63
CA VAL A 157 -25.54 -14.44 20.60
C VAL A 157 -25.90 -12.97 20.65
N TRP A 158 -25.64 -12.28 19.55
CA TRP A 158 -25.86 -10.85 19.38
C TRP A 158 -27.20 -10.59 18.69
N THR A 159 -28.05 -9.74 19.30
CA THR A 159 -29.35 -9.35 18.74
C THR A 159 -29.48 -7.82 18.76
N GLU A 160 -29.86 -7.21 17.64
CA GLU A 160 -30.15 -5.77 17.61
C GLU A 160 -31.34 -5.43 18.51
N SER A 161 -31.21 -4.37 19.31
CA SER A 161 -32.17 -3.97 20.33
C SER A 161 -32.46 -2.47 20.30
N ASP A 162 -33.45 -2.03 21.07
CA ASP A 162 -33.50 -0.63 21.52
C ASP A 162 -32.36 -0.36 22.52
N GLU A 163 -31.97 0.91 22.68
CA GLU A 163 -30.92 1.37 23.61
C GLU A 163 -31.15 0.90 25.05
N ALA A 164 -32.39 0.95 25.53
CA ALA A 164 -32.76 0.65 26.91
C ALA A 164 -32.60 -0.83 27.32
N ASP A 165 -32.62 -1.75 26.35
CA ASP A 165 -32.41 -3.19 26.54
C ASP A 165 -31.02 -3.65 26.06
N SER A 166 -30.16 -2.71 25.67
CA SER A 166 -28.85 -2.99 25.08
C SER A 166 -27.75 -3.24 26.11
N THR A 167 -26.71 -3.93 25.65
CA THR A 167 -25.46 -4.20 26.39
C THR A 167 -24.23 -3.62 25.70
N HIS A 168 -24.31 -3.46 24.38
CA HIS A 168 -23.26 -2.94 23.53
C HIS A 168 -23.86 -1.95 22.52
N SER A 169 -23.05 -0.99 22.08
CA SER A 169 -23.44 0.05 21.13
C SER A 169 -22.29 0.37 20.19
N GLY A 170 -22.61 1.04 19.08
CA GLY A 170 -21.65 1.33 18.02
C GLY A 170 -22.37 1.81 16.77
N TYR A 171 -21.86 1.47 15.59
CA TYR A 171 -22.48 1.85 14.31
C TYR A 171 -22.50 0.68 13.33
N LYS A 172 -23.27 0.85 12.25
CA LYS A 172 -23.15 0.07 11.01
C LYS A 172 -22.49 0.92 9.94
N THR A 173 -21.67 0.33 9.09
CA THR A 173 -21.15 1.01 7.89
C THR A 173 -22.19 1.09 6.78
N LEU A 174 -22.05 2.08 5.91
CA LEU A 174 -22.75 2.21 4.64
C LEU A 174 -21.96 1.48 3.52
N ASN A 175 -22.44 1.60 2.27
CA ASN A 175 -21.77 1.08 1.08
C ASN A 175 -21.09 2.21 0.26
N SER A 176 -20.56 3.22 0.96
CA SER A 176 -19.95 4.41 0.39
C SER A 176 -18.73 4.80 1.21
N ASN A 177 -17.69 5.30 0.53
CA ASN A 177 -16.37 5.56 1.09
C ASN A 177 -15.99 7.03 0.93
N THR A 178 -15.23 7.54 1.89
CA THR A 178 -14.60 8.87 1.81
C THR A 178 -13.28 8.81 2.59
N ILE A 179 -12.22 9.47 2.10
CA ILE A 179 -11.07 9.73 2.97
C ILE A 179 -11.53 10.59 4.14
N ARG A 180 -11.14 10.16 5.35
CA ARG A 180 -11.67 10.63 6.63
C ARG A 180 -10.59 10.52 7.69
N TRP A 181 -10.57 11.47 8.64
CA TRP A 181 -9.65 11.45 9.77
C TRP A 181 -10.36 11.43 11.12
N GLY A 182 -9.74 10.78 12.11
CA GLY A 182 -10.20 10.77 13.50
C GLY A 182 -9.03 10.64 14.48
N THR A 183 -9.33 10.75 15.77
CA THR A 183 -8.37 10.64 16.87
C THR A 183 -8.65 9.38 17.70
N ASN A 184 -7.62 8.85 18.36
CA ASN A 184 -7.73 7.81 19.39
C ASN A 184 -6.42 7.85 20.22
N LEU A 185 -6.31 7.04 21.27
CA LEU A 185 -5.11 6.84 22.07
C LEU A 185 -4.47 5.48 21.73
N VAL A 186 -3.14 5.45 21.64
CA VAL A 186 -2.40 4.19 21.64
C VAL A 186 -2.62 3.47 22.96
N GLU A 187 -2.82 2.16 22.92
CA GLU A 187 -3.05 1.31 24.10
C GLU A 187 -1.93 0.30 24.36
N GLY A 188 -1.95 -0.32 25.54
CA GLY A 188 -0.91 -1.24 26.01
C GLY A 188 -0.99 -2.70 25.51
N ASP A 189 0.12 -3.44 25.66
CA ASP A 189 0.20 -4.87 25.31
C ASP A 189 -0.65 -5.76 26.24
N SER A 190 -0.80 -5.33 27.52
CA SER A 190 -1.46 -6.01 28.65
C SER A 190 -2.96 -6.30 28.50
N LEU A 191 -3.48 -6.13 27.30
CA LEU A 191 -4.88 -5.97 26.94
C LEU A 191 -5.37 -7.12 26.04
N LEU A 192 -4.45 -7.90 25.47
CA LEU A 192 -4.70 -9.26 24.97
C LEU A 192 -4.09 -10.29 25.95
N GLU A 193 -4.73 -11.45 26.10
CA GLU A 193 -4.30 -12.43 27.11
C GLU A 193 -2.93 -13.05 26.80
N GLY A 194 -1.90 -12.60 27.53
CA GLY A 194 -0.58 -13.25 27.59
C GLY A 194 0.59 -12.32 27.28
N SER A 195 0.38 -11.24 26.52
CA SER A 195 1.33 -10.14 26.37
C SER A 195 1.29 -9.28 27.64
N ALA A 196 2.37 -9.31 28.41
CA ALA A 196 2.57 -8.48 29.59
C ALA A 196 4.08 -8.29 29.82
N ASP A 197 4.77 -7.69 28.84
CA ASP A 197 6.19 -7.41 28.92
C ASP A 197 6.53 -5.92 29.19
N ARG A 198 7.13 -5.20 28.24
CA ARG A 198 7.66 -3.84 28.38
C ARG A 198 7.69 -3.02 27.11
N ASP A 199 7.64 -3.64 25.93
CA ASP A 199 7.17 -2.92 24.76
C ASP A 199 5.64 -2.97 24.70
N ASN A 200 5.04 -2.10 23.88
CA ASN A 200 3.59 -1.94 23.82
C ASN A 200 3.06 -2.47 22.49
N THR A 201 3.71 -3.52 21.99
CA THR A 201 3.42 -4.14 20.70
C THR A 201 2.92 -5.57 20.89
N ILE A 202 2.24 -6.08 19.88
CA ILE A 202 1.77 -7.45 19.82
C ILE A 202 2.11 -8.05 18.47
N VAL A 203 2.32 -9.37 18.41
CA VAL A 203 2.46 -10.10 17.15
C VAL A 203 1.07 -10.53 16.68
N VAL A 204 0.64 -9.93 15.56
CA VAL A 204 -0.64 -10.16 14.89
C VAL A 204 -0.39 -10.97 13.63
N ARG A 205 -1.19 -12.01 13.37
CA ARG A 205 -1.10 -12.79 12.15
C ARG A 205 -2.25 -12.46 11.18
N VAL A 206 -1.97 -11.68 10.14
CA VAL A 206 -2.96 -11.32 9.11
C VAL A 206 -3.00 -12.41 8.04
N ASP A 207 -4.09 -13.18 7.98
CA ASP A 207 -4.24 -14.29 7.03
C ASP A 207 -4.76 -13.84 5.64
N HIS A 208 -4.02 -14.16 4.58
CA HIS A 208 -4.39 -13.83 3.19
C HIS A 208 -4.37 -15.06 2.25
N PRO A 209 -5.39 -15.29 1.40
CA PRO A 209 -5.49 -16.49 0.56
C PRO A 209 -4.40 -16.68 -0.51
N VAL A 210 -3.62 -15.65 -0.87
CA VAL A 210 -2.60 -15.75 -1.94
C VAL A 210 -1.21 -16.09 -1.39
N PHE A 211 -0.78 -15.44 -0.30
CA PHE A 211 0.56 -15.59 0.29
C PHE A 211 0.55 -16.28 1.66
N GLY A 212 -0.61 -16.78 2.11
CA GLY A 212 -0.81 -17.28 3.46
C GLY A 212 -0.89 -16.14 4.48
N GLY A 213 -0.80 -16.47 5.76
CA GLY A 213 -0.70 -15.46 6.81
C GLY A 213 0.69 -14.84 6.93
N ALA A 214 0.72 -13.55 7.21
CA ALA A 214 1.92 -12.78 7.55
C ALA A 214 1.84 -12.29 9.00
N ASP A 215 2.90 -12.48 9.76
CA ASP A 215 3.03 -11.96 11.11
C ASP A 215 3.52 -10.51 11.07
N VAL A 216 2.95 -9.65 11.90
CA VAL A 216 3.25 -8.22 12.00
C VAL A 216 3.30 -7.80 13.46
N ILE A 217 4.34 -7.07 13.82
CA ILE A 217 4.49 -6.38 15.12
C ILE A 217 3.66 -5.09 15.05
N ALA A 218 2.66 -4.97 15.92
CA ALA A 218 1.63 -3.94 15.82
C ALA A 218 1.34 -3.22 17.14
N THR A 219 1.04 -1.92 17.06
CA THR A 219 0.41 -1.13 18.12
C THR A 219 -1.11 -1.17 17.99
N ILE A 220 -1.82 -0.86 19.07
CA ILE A 220 -3.29 -1.00 19.20
C ILE A 220 -3.92 0.34 19.61
N THR A 221 -5.18 0.57 19.25
CA THR A 221 -6.09 1.52 19.91
C THR A 221 -7.44 0.83 20.23
N GLU A 222 -8.20 1.26 21.24
CA GLU A 222 -9.58 0.76 21.53
C GLU A 222 -10.62 1.84 21.17
N PHE A 223 -11.80 1.45 20.66
CA PHE A 223 -12.88 2.37 20.33
C PHE A 223 -13.66 2.77 21.59
N ASP A 224 -13.35 3.95 22.15
CA ASP A 224 -13.86 4.35 23.46
C ASP A 224 -15.26 4.96 23.40
N LEU A 225 -16.15 4.65 24.37
CA LEU A 225 -17.48 5.26 24.46
C LEU A 225 -17.48 6.41 25.48
N LYS A 226 -17.61 7.64 24.98
CA LYS A 226 -17.59 8.89 25.77
C LYS A 226 -18.32 8.81 27.10
N GLY A 227 -17.54 8.82 28.19
CA GLY A 227 -18.05 8.84 29.57
C GLY A 227 -18.67 7.53 30.07
N SER A 228 -18.48 6.41 29.36
CA SER A 228 -18.87 5.08 29.81
C SER A 228 -17.90 4.49 30.85
N ALA A 229 -18.24 3.29 31.31
CA ALA A 229 -17.38 2.36 32.05
C ALA A 229 -17.87 0.90 31.88
N ALA A 230 -18.58 0.61 30.77
CA ALA A 230 -19.53 -0.52 30.69
C ALA A 230 -19.32 -1.49 29.50
N ASN A 231 -18.66 -1.05 28.43
CA ASN A 231 -18.50 -1.84 27.18
C ASN A 231 -17.01 -2.21 26.93
N GLU A 232 -16.15 -1.92 27.90
CA GLU A 232 -14.70 -1.81 27.74
C GLU A 232 -14.06 -3.16 28.07
N ARG A 233 -13.40 -3.81 27.10
CA ARG A 233 -12.65 -5.06 27.39
C ARG A 233 -11.29 -4.76 28.01
N ILE A 234 -10.80 -3.54 27.81
CA ILE A 234 -9.38 -3.23 27.68
C ILE A 234 -9.10 -1.92 28.44
N LYS A 235 -8.75 -1.98 29.74
CA LYS A 235 -8.27 -0.77 30.46
C LYS A 235 -7.07 -1.03 31.36
N GLY A 236 -5.97 -0.34 31.05
CA GLY A 236 -4.86 -0.13 31.97
C GLY A 236 -5.28 0.67 33.22
N PRO A 237 -4.47 0.65 34.30
CA PRO A 237 -4.87 1.23 35.59
C PRO A 237 -4.98 2.76 35.62
N ASN A 238 -4.53 3.46 34.56
CA ASN A 238 -4.53 4.91 34.44
C ASN A 238 -5.50 5.35 33.34
N ARG A 239 -6.77 5.60 33.72
CA ARG A 239 -7.79 6.15 32.81
C ARG A 239 -7.28 7.39 32.08
N GLN A 240 -7.28 7.34 30.76
CA GLN A 240 -7.38 8.52 29.91
C GLN A 240 -8.87 8.72 29.53
N PRO A 241 -9.30 9.93 29.15
CA PRO A 241 -10.60 10.16 28.56
C PRO A 241 -10.59 9.82 27.06
N ASP A 242 -11.77 9.61 26.50
CA ASP A 242 -11.99 9.48 25.06
C ASP A 242 -11.62 10.77 24.30
N THR A 243 -11.10 10.62 23.08
CA THR A 243 -10.59 11.75 22.28
C THR A 243 -11.72 12.58 21.64
N GLU A 244 -11.41 13.73 21.05
CA GLU A 244 -12.46 14.62 20.48
C GLU A 244 -13.13 14.01 19.23
N PHE A 245 -12.36 13.29 18.42
CA PHE A 245 -12.78 12.65 17.17
C PHE A 245 -12.62 11.13 17.23
N GLU A 246 -12.98 10.56 18.38
CA GLU A 246 -12.81 9.16 18.79
C GLU A 246 -13.25 8.15 17.71
N MET A 247 -12.36 7.24 17.30
CA MET A 247 -12.47 6.49 16.05
C MET A 247 -11.99 5.03 16.06
N GLN A 248 -12.40 4.27 15.04
CA GLN A 248 -12.18 2.82 14.90
C GLN A 248 -12.27 2.36 13.44
N ALA A 249 -11.49 1.36 13.00
CA ALA A 249 -11.58 0.82 11.64
C ALA A 249 -12.77 -0.17 11.41
N ALA A 250 -13.23 -0.32 10.14
CA ALA A 250 -14.29 -1.21 9.63
C ALA A 250 -13.97 -1.81 8.21
N LEU A 251 -14.61 -1.49 7.06
CA LEU A 251 -14.29 -2.08 5.72
C LEU A 251 -13.92 -1.04 4.61
N ASN A 252 -12.75 -1.23 3.95
CA ASN A 252 -11.91 -0.31 3.13
C ASN A 252 -11.04 0.88 3.76
N ASP A 253 -10.06 0.64 4.66
CA ASP A 253 -8.90 1.51 5.05
C ASP A 253 -7.52 0.91 4.77
N SER A 254 -7.33 -0.42 4.83
CA SER A 254 -6.04 -1.11 4.96
C SER A 254 -4.95 -0.47 4.10
N GLY A 255 -3.83 -0.09 4.73
CA GLY A 255 -2.84 0.82 4.14
C GLY A 255 -2.97 2.28 4.58
N GLY A 256 -4.01 2.65 5.35
CA GLY A 256 -4.21 4.00 5.89
C GLY A 256 -3.30 4.30 7.09
N GLY A 257 -2.99 5.58 7.29
CA GLY A 257 -1.90 6.02 8.16
C GLY A 257 -2.34 6.37 9.58
N MET A 258 -1.51 6.01 10.56
CA MET A 258 -1.52 6.52 11.93
C MET A 258 -0.36 7.50 12.10
N PHE A 259 -0.68 8.72 12.50
CA PHE A 259 0.25 9.81 12.68
C PHE A 259 0.30 10.27 14.14
N VAL A 260 1.51 10.59 14.62
CA VAL A 260 1.78 11.11 15.97
C VAL A 260 2.78 12.26 15.91
N LYS A 261 2.99 12.98 17.02
CA LYS A 261 4.03 14.01 17.09
C LYS A 261 5.31 13.53 17.78
N GLU A 262 6.41 13.49 17.04
CA GLU A 262 7.78 13.37 17.57
C GLU A 262 8.45 14.77 17.55
N ASP A 263 8.94 15.22 18.72
CA ASP A 263 9.52 16.56 18.96
C ASP A 263 8.74 17.78 18.43
N GLY A 264 7.45 17.59 18.12
CA GLY A 264 6.52 18.61 17.62
C GLY A 264 6.16 18.50 16.13
N ASN A 265 6.89 17.67 15.38
CA ASN A 265 6.63 17.36 13.97
C ASN A 265 5.68 16.16 13.86
N TRP A 266 4.84 16.13 12.83
CA TRP A 266 4.04 14.95 12.51
C TRP A 266 4.90 13.88 11.83
N VAL A 267 4.78 12.64 12.30
CA VAL A 267 5.44 11.46 11.72
C VAL A 267 4.43 10.33 11.52
N LEU A 268 4.62 9.52 10.48
CA LEU A 268 3.88 8.27 10.28
C LEU A 268 4.44 7.22 11.24
N ALA A 269 3.62 6.80 12.21
CA ALA A 269 3.96 5.80 13.22
C ALA A 269 3.26 4.46 13.02
N GLY A 270 2.20 4.39 12.21
CA GLY A 270 1.53 3.13 11.93
C GLY A 270 0.82 3.06 10.59
N ILE A 271 0.55 1.83 10.14
CA ILE A 271 -0.30 1.53 8.98
C ILE A 271 -1.41 0.58 9.42
N MET A 272 -2.67 0.92 9.16
CA MET A 272 -3.85 0.12 9.46
C MET A 272 -3.86 -1.18 8.65
N LEU A 273 -4.03 -2.31 9.34
CA LEU A 273 -4.09 -3.65 8.73
C LEU A 273 -5.34 -4.46 9.12
N ALA A 274 -5.76 -4.34 10.39
CA ALA A 274 -6.79 -5.18 10.97
C ALA A 274 -7.53 -4.49 12.13
N VAL A 275 -8.62 -5.12 12.56
CA VAL A 275 -9.34 -4.81 13.80
C VAL A 275 -9.66 -6.11 14.51
N HIS A 276 -9.76 -6.02 15.82
CA HIS A 276 -10.21 -7.07 16.71
C HIS A 276 -11.54 -6.64 17.32
N GLY A 277 -12.50 -7.56 17.40
CA GLY A 277 -13.83 -7.28 17.93
C GLY A 277 -14.22 -8.24 19.04
N PHE A 278 -15.49 -8.23 19.41
CA PHE A 278 -16.04 -9.19 20.37
C PHE A 278 -16.21 -10.59 19.75
N GLN A 279 -16.27 -11.62 20.59
CA GLN A 279 -16.51 -12.97 20.10
C GLN A 279 -17.97 -13.13 19.62
N ASN A 280 -18.13 -13.82 18.50
CA ASN A 280 -19.40 -13.95 17.74
C ASN A 280 -20.09 -12.62 17.39
N GLN A 281 -19.36 -11.49 17.40
CA GLN A 281 -19.91 -10.21 16.96
C GLN A 281 -20.50 -10.33 15.55
N PRO A 282 -21.58 -9.59 15.21
CA PRO A 282 -21.89 -9.25 13.83
C PRO A 282 -20.63 -8.77 13.10
N ASP A 283 -20.57 -8.99 11.79
CA ASP A 283 -19.36 -8.80 10.96
C ASP A 283 -18.59 -7.53 11.36
N VAL A 284 -17.41 -7.75 11.95
CA VAL A 284 -16.60 -6.71 12.60
C VAL A 284 -16.14 -5.64 11.62
N ALA A 285 -16.01 -6.01 10.34
CA ALA A 285 -15.64 -5.09 9.28
C ALA A 285 -16.80 -4.17 8.85
N VAL A 286 -18.05 -4.44 9.24
CA VAL A 286 -19.20 -3.54 8.95
C VAL A 286 -19.97 -3.11 10.20
N THR A 287 -19.53 -3.56 11.38
CA THR A 287 -20.06 -3.15 12.69
C THR A 287 -18.94 -2.71 13.65
N PRO A 288 -18.47 -1.46 13.54
CA PRO A 288 -17.66 -0.82 14.60
C PRO A 288 -18.47 -0.73 15.91
N ILE A 289 -18.07 -1.50 16.93
CA ILE A 289 -18.69 -1.53 18.27
C ILE A 289 -17.69 -0.98 19.28
N TYR A 290 -18.14 -0.16 20.24
CA TYR A 290 -17.27 0.37 21.29
C TYR A 290 -16.68 -0.78 22.12
N GLY A 291 -15.37 -0.76 22.33
CA GLY A 291 -14.59 -1.89 22.85
C GLY A 291 -13.97 -2.81 21.79
N ASN A 292 -14.17 -2.52 20.49
CA ASN A 292 -13.33 -3.06 19.42
C ASN A 292 -11.97 -2.35 19.39
N SER A 293 -10.97 -2.97 18.78
CA SER A 293 -9.61 -2.45 18.73
C SER A 293 -9.10 -2.36 17.30
N THR A 294 -8.39 -1.28 16.92
CA THR A 294 -7.71 -1.18 15.61
C THR A 294 -6.22 -1.50 15.75
N LEU A 295 -5.66 -2.23 14.77
CA LEU A 295 -4.29 -2.73 14.79
C LEU A 295 -3.47 -2.11 13.66
N TYR A 296 -2.33 -1.54 14.04
CA TYR A 296 -1.44 -0.77 13.19
C TYR A 296 -0.04 -1.39 13.20
N ALA A 297 0.54 -1.70 12.04
CA ALA A 297 1.95 -2.13 11.98
C ALA A 297 2.86 -1.03 12.53
N ASP A 298 3.75 -1.33 13.49
CA ASP A 298 4.62 -0.32 14.10
C ASP A 298 5.73 0.13 13.14
N ILE A 299 5.60 1.33 12.59
CA ILE A 299 6.55 1.87 11.60
C ILE A 299 7.93 2.10 12.21
N ALA A 300 8.05 2.33 13.52
CA ALA A 300 9.35 2.45 14.18
C ALA A 300 10.10 1.10 14.21
N THR A 301 9.40 0.00 14.49
CA THR A 301 9.96 -1.37 14.44
C THR A 301 10.39 -1.77 13.02
N TYR A 302 9.66 -1.34 11.99
CA TYR A 302 9.95 -1.65 10.59
C TYR A 302 10.80 -0.59 9.87
N ARG A 303 11.27 0.45 10.58
CA ARG A 303 11.85 1.65 9.96
C ARG A 303 13.11 1.36 9.15
N GLU A 304 14.00 0.48 9.64
CA GLU A 304 15.24 0.13 8.94
C GLU A 304 14.94 -0.66 7.64
N GLN A 305 13.97 -1.57 7.69
CA GLN A 305 13.54 -2.37 6.55
C GLN A 305 12.80 -1.52 5.50
N ILE A 306 11.95 -0.59 5.94
CA ILE A 306 11.26 0.35 5.05
C ILE A 306 12.29 1.26 4.38
N VAL A 307 13.12 1.98 5.14
CA VAL A 307 14.10 2.92 4.57
C VAL A 307 15.14 2.20 3.69
N GLY A 308 15.58 1.01 4.07
CA GLY A 308 16.44 0.17 3.22
C GLY A 308 15.76 -0.33 1.93
N SER A 309 14.43 -0.36 1.89
CA SER A 309 13.63 -0.70 0.71
C SER A 309 13.21 0.51 -0.13
N LEU A 310 13.42 1.75 0.35
CA LEU A 310 13.18 2.98 -0.42
C LEU A 310 14.30 3.29 -1.44
N VAL A 311 15.40 2.53 -1.42
CA VAL A 311 16.43 2.56 -2.47
C VAL A 311 15.75 2.33 -3.82
N VAL A 312 15.89 3.29 -4.73
CA VAL A 312 15.27 3.23 -6.04
C VAL A 312 16.00 2.16 -6.85
N LYS A 313 15.31 1.11 -7.29
CA LYS A 313 15.97 0.09 -8.11
C LYS A 313 16.39 0.73 -9.44
N GLY A 314 17.67 0.64 -9.78
CA GLY A 314 18.28 1.29 -10.95
C GLY A 314 18.83 2.70 -10.70
N ASP A 315 18.78 3.20 -9.47
CA ASP A 315 19.59 4.35 -9.00
C ASP A 315 21.00 3.82 -8.69
N PHE A 316 21.99 4.28 -9.46
CA PHE A 316 23.36 3.77 -9.43
C PHE A 316 24.38 4.82 -8.98
N ASP A 317 24.07 6.11 -9.03
CA ASP A 317 24.91 7.16 -8.41
C ASP A 317 24.49 7.51 -6.96
N GLY A 318 23.26 7.16 -6.56
CA GLY A 318 22.74 7.24 -5.19
C GLY A 318 22.01 8.55 -4.86
N ASP A 319 21.59 9.35 -5.84
CA ASP A 319 20.87 10.62 -5.62
C ASP A 319 19.37 10.45 -5.29
N GLY A 320 18.79 9.26 -5.52
CA GLY A 320 17.40 8.94 -5.26
C GLY A 320 16.43 9.16 -6.43
N LEU A 321 16.94 9.41 -7.63
CA LEU A 321 16.18 9.57 -8.88
C LEU A 321 16.45 8.42 -9.87
N LEU A 322 16.06 8.59 -11.13
CA LEU A 322 16.45 7.75 -12.26
C LEU A 322 16.73 8.69 -13.44
N THR A 323 18.01 8.87 -13.75
CA THR A 323 18.56 9.93 -14.60
C THR A 323 19.38 9.34 -15.74
N ALA A 324 19.94 10.21 -16.60
CA ALA A 324 20.89 9.77 -17.63
C ALA A 324 22.17 9.16 -17.02
N ASN A 325 22.65 9.68 -15.87
CA ASN A 325 23.84 9.16 -15.19
C ASN A 325 23.70 7.65 -14.89
N ASP A 326 22.52 7.23 -14.45
CA ASP A 326 22.27 5.86 -14.01
C ASP A 326 22.29 4.87 -15.18
N ILE A 327 21.68 5.25 -16.31
CA ILE A 327 21.69 4.42 -17.52
C ILE A 327 23.05 4.47 -18.23
N ASP A 328 23.79 5.57 -18.14
CA ASP A 328 25.20 5.63 -18.58
C ASP A 328 26.09 4.71 -17.71
N LEU A 329 25.89 4.68 -16.39
CA LEU A 329 26.58 3.78 -15.47
C LEU A 329 26.23 2.31 -15.74
N LEU A 330 24.97 2.00 -16.04
CA LEU A 330 24.51 0.66 -16.42
C LEU A 330 25.15 0.21 -17.74
N SER A 331 25.10 1.06 -18.78
CA SER A 331 25.73 0.79 -20.09
C SER A 331 27.25 0.59 -19.96
N ALA A 332 27.92 1.37 -19.11
CA ALA A 332 29.34 1.20 -18.79
C ALA A 332 29.66 -0.06 -17.95
N ALA A 333 28.65 -0.71 -17.36
CA ALA A 333 28.77 -1.94 -16.56
C ALA A 333 28.35 -3.22 -17.32
N LEU A 334 27.74 -3.11 -18.50
CA LEU A 334 27.37 -4.27 -19.33
C LEU A 334 28.60 -5.17 -19.64
N ASP A 335 28.36 -6.48 -19.79
CA ASP A 335 29.40 -7.52 -19.91
C ASP A 335 30.39 -7.61 -18.71
N SER A 336 30.07 -7.02 -17.54
CA SER A 336 30.88 -7.15 -16.31
C SER A 336 30.34 -8.18 -15.29
N ASP A 337 31.18 -8.57 -14.33
CA ASP A 337 30.81 -9.49 -13.24
C ASP A 337 30.07 -8.79 -12.06
N ASP A 338 29.71 -7.49 -12.14
CA ASP A 338 29.17 -6.74 -11.00
C ASP A 338 27.64 -6.80 -10.91
N LEU A 339 27.15 -7.85 -10.24
CA LEU A 339 25.72 -8.12 -10.02
C LEU A 339 24.96 -7.05 -9.19
N SER A 340 25.57 -5.92 -8.82
CA SER A 340 24.78 -4.75 -8.39
C SER A 340 23.95 -4.15 -9.53
N PHE A 341 24.34 -4.39 -10.78
CA PHE A 341 23.65 -3.93 -11.98
C PHE A 341 22.67 -4.96 -12.57
N ASP A 342 22.53 -6.15 -11.98
CA ASP A 342 21.48 -7.13 -12.33
C ASP A 342 20.10 -6.56 -11.94
N LEU A 343 19.34 -6.14 -12.94
CA LEU A 343 18.03 -5.50 -12.79
C LEU A 343 16.88 -6.45 -13.06
N ASN A 344 17.08 -7.49 -13.87
CA ASN A 344 16.05 -8.45 -14.22
C ASN A 344 15.96 -9.63 -13.22
N GLY A 345 17.09 -10.03 -12.63
CA GLY A 345 17.23 -11.05 -11.59
C GLY A 345 17.61 -12.44 -12.09
N ASP A 346 18.30 -12.57 -13.22
CA ASP A 346 18.67 -13.86 -13.82
C ASP A 346 20.16 -14.25 -13.72
N GLU A 347 20.94 -13.53 -12.90
CA GLU A 347 22.40 -13.73 -12.70
C GLU A 347 23.26 -13.40 -13.95
N LEU A 348 22.71 -12.66 -14.92
CA LEU A 348 23.42 -12.05 -16.04
C LEU A 348 23.41 -10.51 -15.92
N LEU A 349 24.16 -9.85 -16.79
CA LEU A 349 24.23 -8.39 -16.90
C LEU A 349 24.30 -7.99 -18.38
N ASP A 350 23.14 -7.90 -19.02
CA ASP A 350 23.03 -7.73 -20.47
C ASP A 350 21.94 -6.73 -20.93
N ALA A 351 21.60 -6.75 -22.23
CA ALA A 351 20.61 -5.87 -22.83
C ALA A 351 19.17 -6.09 -22.32
N GLU A 352 18.86 -7.15 -21.57
CA GLU A 352 17.62 -7.28 -20.80
C GLU A 352 17.59 -6.34 -19.58
N ASP A 353 18.72 -6.11 -18.90
CA ASP A 353 18.81 -5.19 -17.75
C ASP A 353 18.70 -3.73 -18.19
N HIS A 354 19.40 -3.38 -19.25
CA HIS A 354 19.27 -2.06 -19.91
C HIS A 354 17.82 -1.80 -20.34
N ARG A 355 17.13 -2.82 -20.89
CA ARG A 355 15.69 -2.77 -21.19
C ARG A 355 14.82 -2.70 -19.94
N PHE A 356 15.15 -3.41 -18.87
CA PHE A 356 14.38 -3.34 -17.62
C PHE A 356 14.50 -1.94 -16.98
N TRP A 357 15.66 -1.30 -17.06
CA TRP A 357 15.83 0.10 -16.64
C TRP A 357 14.91 1.03 -17.43
N VAL A 358 15.02 1.03 -18.77
CA VAL A 358 14.24 1.92 -19.65
C VAL A 358 12.74 1.66 -19.55
N GLU A 359 12.32 0.40 -19.72
CA GLU A 359 10.93 0.04 -19.94
C GLU A 359 10.13 -0.24 -18.66
N ASN A 360 10.78 -0.64 -17.56
CA ASN A 360 10.12 -1.04 -16.33
C ASN A 360 10.39 -0.10 -15.14
N LEU A 361 11.61 0.44 -14.99
CA LEU A 361 11.98 1.28 -13.84
C LEU A 361 11.79 2.77 -14.13
N ARG A 362 12.42 3.28 -15.20
CA ARG A 362 12.24 4.65 -15.66
C ARG A 362 10.95 4.85 -16.46
N TYR A 363 10.43 3.78 -17.05
CA TYR A 363 9.18 3.74 -17.80
C TYR A 363 9.11 4.75 -18.95
N THR A 364 10.17 4.79 -19.75
CA THR A 364 10.19 5.57 -20.99
C THR A 364 10.57 4.71 -22.20
N TYR A 365 10.74 5.34 -23.35
CA TYR A 365 11.12 4.72 -24.60
C TYR A 365 12.64 4.76 -24.79
N PHE A 366 13.19 3.73 -25.45
CA PHE A 366 14.42 3.91 -26.20
C PHE A 366 14.22 5.04 -27.21
N GLY A 367 15.11 6.04 -27.21
CA GLY A 367 14.95 7.28 -27.96
C GLY A 367 14.59 8.51 -27.12
N ASP A 368 14.06 8.35 -25.90
CA ASP A 368 13.79 9.47 -24.98
C ASP A 368 15.11 9.99 -24.38
N ALA A 369 15.70 11.02 -24.99
CA ALA A 369 17.04 11.49 -24.65
C ALA A 369 17.06 12.49 -23.48
N ASN A 370 15.93 13.14 -23.16
CA ASN A 370 15.80 14.03 -21.99
C ASN A 370 15.11 13.35 -20.79
N LEU A 371 14.66 12.11 -20.96
CA LEU A 371 13.88 11.32 -20.02
C LEU A 371 12.52 11.97 -19.63
N ASP A 372 11.89 12.76 -20.50
CA ASP A 372 10.60 13.42 -20.22
C ASP A 372 9.37 12.49 -20.29
N GLY A 373 9.56 11.27 -20.81
CA GLY A 373 8.54 10.23 -20.92
C GLY A 373 7.95 10.09 -22.32
N GLU A 374 8.26 10.99 -23.24
CA GLU A 374 7.95 10.89 -24.67
C GLU A 374 9.17 10.39 -25.47
N PHE A 375 8.98 10.08 -26.75
CA PHE A 375 10.08 10.08 -27.73
C PHE A 375 9.62 10.90 -28.93
N ASN A 376 10.16 12.10 -29.08
CA ASN A 376 9.71 13.09 -30.05
C ASN A 376 10.88 13.85 -30.69
N THR A 377 10.58 14.83 -31.54
CA THR A 377 11.60 15.58 -32.28
C THR A 377 12.61 16.31 -31.39
N THR A 378 12.29 16.59 -30.11
CA THR A 378 13.19 17.20 -29.13
C THR A 378 14.39 16.31 -28.82
N ASP A 379 14.18 15.00 -28.72
CA ASP A 379 15.24 14.04 -28.39
C ASP A 379 16.29 13.95 -29.49
N PHE A 380 15.86 13.97 -30.75
CA PHE A 380 16.79 14.09 -31.87
C PHE A 380 17.54 15.44 -31.85
N VAL A 381 16.94 16.53 -31.39
CA VAL A 381 17.66 17.81 -31.23
C VAL A 381 18.71 17.71 -30.12
N ASN A 382 18.45 16.97 -29.04
CA ASN A 382 19.39 16.73 -27.95
C ASN A 382 20.53 15.82 -28.39
N ALA A 383 20.24 14.61 -28.88
CA ALA A 383 21.24 13.62 -29.28
C ALA A 383 22.17 14.13 -30.41
N PHE A 384 21.62 14.79 -31.43
CA PHE A 384 22.45 15.37 -32.49
C PHE A 384 23.19 16.67 -32.09
N SER A 385 23.00 17.21 -30.89
CA SER A 385 23.63 18.47 -30.47
C SER A 385 25.15 18.37 -30.31
N GLU A 386 25.66 17.21 -29.88
CA GLU A 386 27.10 16.94 -29.72
C GLU A 386 27.77 16.44 -31.02
N ALA A 387 26.98 16.12 -32.04
CA ALA A 387 27.41 15.66 -33.37
C ALA A 387 28.24 14.35 -33.39
N LEU A 388 28.00 13.45 -32.44
CA LEU A 388 28.70 12.16 -32.30
C LEU A 388 28.24 11.06 -33.28
N TYR A 389 27.11 11.25 -33.96
CA TYR A 389 26.49 10.24 -34.84
C TYR A 389 27.45 9.71 -35.93
N GLU A 390 27.70 8.40 -35.93
CA GLU A 390 28.60 7.68 -36.86
C GLU A 390 30.06 8.22 -36.83
N THR A 391 30.55 8.66 -35.66
CA THR A 391 31.93 9.13 -35.48
C THR A 391 32.89 8.13 -34.82
N ASP A 392 32.36 7.05 -34.23
CA ASP A 392 33.06 6.12 -33.32
C ASP A 392 33.65 6.78 -32.04
N GLU A 393 33.31 8.03 -31.73
CA GLU A 393 33.66 8.68 -30.45
C GLU A 393 32.63 8.33 -29.35
N PRO A 394 33.02 8.29 -28.06
CA PRO A 394 32.15 7.84 -26.97
C PRO A 394 30.89 8.70 -26.79
N ALA A 395 29.75 8.06 -26.59
CA ALA A 395 28.43 8.67 -26.40
C ALA A 395 27.77 8.22 -25.08
N THR A 396 26.96 9.11 -24.51
CA THR A 396 25.99 8.87 -23.43
C THR A 396 24.57 8.72 -23.98
N TRP A 397 23.63 8.31 -23.12
CA TRP A 397 22.19 8.24 -23.41
C TRP A 397 21.61 9.57 -23.96
N GLU A 398 21.91 10.71 -23.32
CA GLU A 398 21.45 12.03 -23.78
C GLU A 398 21.99 12.41 -25.17
N SER A 399 23.19 11.91 -25.49
CA SER A 399 23.87 12.14 -26.78
C SER A 399 23.53 11.11 -27.86
N GLY A 400 22.78 10.05 -27.51
CA GLY A 400 22.20 9.08 -28.46
C GLY A 400 22.63 7.62 -28.34
N ASP A 401 23.44 7.22 -27.35
CA ASP A 401 23.65 5.79 -27.07
C ASP A 401 22.42 5.19 -26.38
N TRP A 402 21.45 4.76 -27.19
CA TRP A 402 20.21 4.14 -26.73
C TRP A 402 20.27 2.61 -26.76
N ASN A 403 21.29 2.02 -27.39
CA ASN A 403 21.51 0.58 -27.36
C ASN A 403 22.47 0.12 -26.25
N GLY A 404 23.23 1.04 -25.65
CA GLY A 404 24.13 0.81 -24.52
C GLY A 404 25.49 0.26 -24.94
N ASP A 405 25.94 0.56 -26.16
CA ASP A 405 27.22 0.07 -26.69
C ASP A 405 28.32 1.15 -26.84
N GLY A 406 28.07 2.31 -26.22
CA GLY A 406 29.02 3.39 -25.98
C GLY A 406 29.22 4.36 -27.14
N VAL A 407 28.47 4.23 -28.24
CA VAL A 407 28.66 5.01 -29.48
C VAL A 407 27.35 5.28 -30.21
N PHE A 408 27.00 6.55 -30.44
CA PHE A 408 25.78 6.91 -31.17
C PHE A 408 25.89 6.58 -32.68
N ASN A 409 25.10 5.61 -33.16
CA ASN A 409 25.16 5.12 -34.53
C ASN A 409 23.80 4.61 -35.04
N SER A 410 23.77 4.08 -36.26
CA SER A 410 22.56 3.53 -36.89
C SER A 410 21.85 2.42 -36.09
N ARG A 411 22.49 1.80 -35.08
CA ARG A 411 21.89 0.76 -34.22
C ARG A 411 20.98 1.33 -33.14
N ASP A 412 21.25 2.51 -32.63
CA ASP A 412 20.39 3.20 -31.67
C ASP A 412 19.02 3.53 -32.28
N PHE A 413 19.03 3.91 -33.56
CA PHE A 413 17.82 4.06 -34.36
C PHE A 413 17.06 2.73 -34.56
N ILE A 414 17.72 1.58 -34.53
CA ILE A 414 17.02 0.28 -34.58
C ILE A 414 16.24 0.09 -33.29
N ILE A 415 16.90 0.15 -32.12
CA ILE A 415 16.23 -0.11 -30.83
C ILE A 415 15.15 0.94 -30.52
N ALA A 416 15.42 2.22 -30.74
CA ALA A 416 14.48 3.31 -30.49
C ALA A 416 13.23 3.27 -31.39
N LEU A 417 13.39 2.94 -32.68
CA LEU A 417 12.25 2.92 -33.63
C LEU A 417 11.55 1.56 -33.70
N GLN A 418 12.10 0.49 -33.13
CA GLN A 418 11.53 -0.87 -33.17
C GLN A 418 10.13 -0.93 -32.53
N ALA A 419 9.84 -0.09 -31.54
CA ALA A 419 8.53 -0.01 -30.89
C ALA A 419 7.50 0.88 -31.64
N ALA A 420 7.92 1.60 -32.69
CA ALA A 420 7.14 2.66 -33.35
C ALA A 420 6.61 3.75 -32.37
N SER A 421 7.41 4.03 -31.33
CA SER A 421 7.17 4.95 -30.22
C SER A 421 7.30 6.45 -30.58
N PHE A 422 8.00 6.77 -31.67
CA PHE A 422 8.24 8.15 -32.07
C PHE A 422 6.95 8.96 -32.32
N GLU A 423 6.88 10.15 -31.74
CA GLU A 423 5.74 11.10 -31.79
C GLU A 423 4.39 10.46 -31.36
N GLN A 424 4.41 9.45 -30.47
CA GLN A 424 3.20 8.89 -29.86
C GLN A 424 2.74 9.64 -28.59
N GLY A 425 3.52 10.61 -28.11
CA GLY A 425 3.34 11.26 -26.80
C GLY A 425 3.87 10.39 -25.65
N PRO A 426 3.42 10.62 -24.40
CA PRO A 426 3.99 9.96 -23.23
C PRO A 426 3.76 8.45 -23.23
N ARG A 427 4.73 7.68 -22.69
CA ARG A 427 4.75 6.21 -22.73
C ARG A 427 3.44 5.58 -22.27
N SER A 428 2.64 5.23 -23.27
CA SER A 428 1.22 4.99 -23.06
C SER A 428 0.95 3.60 -22.51
N ARG A 429 0.54 3.57 -21.25
CA ARG A 429 0.15 2.40 -20.46
C ARG A 429 -0.72 1.45 -21.28
N VAL A 430 -0.19 0.27 -21.61
CA VAL A 430 -0.91 -0.82 -22.27
C VAL A 430 -1.98 -1.35 -21.31
N ARG A 431 -3.12 -0.66 -21.30
CA ARG A 431 -4.29 -1.03 -20.53
C ARG A 431 -4.77 -2.38 -21.08
N VAL A 432 -4.51 -3.48 -20.35
CA VAL A 432 -5.01 -4.83 -20.65
C VAL A 432 -6.51 -4.87 -20.36
N GLY A 433 -7.25 -4.12 -21.17
CA GLY A 433 -8.44 -3.40 -20.75
C GLY A 433 -9.30 -3.00 -21.94
N ARG A 434 -9.52 -3.98 -22.82
CA ARG A 434 -10.65 -4.06 -23.77
C ARG A 434 -10.67 -3.03 -24.91
N LEU A 435 -10.08 -3.40 -26.05
CA LEU A 435 -10.66 -3.04 -27.36
C LEU A 435 -10.37 -4.03 -28.51
N VAL A 436 -10.74 -5.30 -28.34
CA VAL A 436 -11.02 -6.19 -29.48
C VAL A 436 -12.50 -6.59 -29.44
N PRO A 437 -13.35 -6.07 -30.33
CA PRO A 437 -14.67 -6.63 -30.59
C PRO A 437 -14.49 -7.96 -31.35
N GLU A 438 -14.54 -9.09 -30.65
CA GLU A 438 -14.52 -10.40 -31.30
C GLU A 438 -15.63 -10.51 -32.36
N PRO A 439 -15.34 -11.00 -33.58
CA PRO A 439 -16.32 -11.05 -34.66
C PRO A 439 -17.38 -12.15 -34.44
N GLY A 440 -18.38 -11.83 -33.63
CA GLY A 440 -19.71 -12.42 -33.79
C GLY A 440 -19.93 -13.82 -33.22
N CYS A 441 -19.14 -14.32 -32.27
CA CYS A 441 -19.36 -15.64 -31.63
C CYS A 441 -20.79 -15.81 -31.07
N ARG A 442 -21.44 -14.72 -30.62
CA ARG A 442 -22.86 -14.74 -30.18
C ARG A 442 -23.88 -14.90 -31.31
N ALA A 443 -23.53 -14.65 -32.57
CA ALA A 443 -24.39 -14.95 -33.72
C ALA A 443 -24.37 -16.45 -34.07
N MET A 444 -23.26 -17.14 -33.82
CA MET A 444 -23.07 -18.53 -34.25
C MET A 444 -23.92 -19.54 -33.45
N PHE A 445 -24.29 -19.22 -32.21
CA PHE A 445 -25.14 -20.09 -31.39
C PHE A 445 -26.64 -20.05 -31.77
N LEU A 446 -27.13 -18.98 -32.38
CA LEU A 446 -28.54 -18.84 -32.76
C LEU A 446 -28.92 -19.64 -34.02
N PHE A 447 -27.98 -19.89 -34.93
CA PHE A 447 -28.23 -20.70 -36.13
C PHE A 447 -28.26 -22.21 -35.86
N LEU A 448 -27.56 -22.70 -34.84
CA LEU A 448 -27.53 -24.13 -34.49
C LEU A 448 -28.86 -24.64 -33.91
N VAL A 449 -29.59 -23.83 -33.15
CA VAL A 449 -30.90 -24.21 -32.59
C VAL A 449 -31.99 -24.17 -33.68
N ALA A 450 -31.97 -23.18 -34.57
CA ALA A 450 -32.92 -23.07 -35.68
C ALA A 450 -32.82 -24.24 -36.69
N GLY A 451 -31.60 -24.72 -36.97
CA GLY A 451 -31.37 -25.81 -37.92
C GLY A 451 -31.93 -27.18 -37.49
N LEU A 452 -32.08 -27.43 -36.19
CA LEU A 452 -32.57 -28.71 -35.66
C LEU A 452 -34.11 -28.81 -35.62
N ALA A 453 -34.82 -27.69 -35.66
CA ALA A 453 -36.29 -27.67 -35.65
C ALA A 453 -36.92 -28.18 -36.97
N PHE A 454 -36.21 -28.08 -38.10
CA PHE A 454 -36.78 -28.31 -39.44
C PHE A 454 -36.55 -29.72 -40.04
N ARG A 455 -36.00 -30.67 -39.28
CA ARG A 455 -35.72 -32.06 -39.73
C ARG A 455 -36.61 -33.14 -39.08
N ARG A 456 -37.84 -32.79 -38.68
CA ARG A 456 -38.81 -33.76 -38.11
C ARG A 456 -40.20 -33.77 -38.76
N GLN A 457 -40.22 -33.68 -40.08
CA GLN A 457 -41.31 -34.16 -40.95
C GLN A 457 -40.69 -34.84 -42.19
N TRP A 458 -41.53 -35.57 -42.94
CA TRP A 458 -41.22 -36.46 -44.08
C TRP A 458 -40.80 -37.90 -43.74
N CYS A 459 -41.62 -38.83 -44.23
CA CYS A 459 -41.37 -40.25 -44.53
C CYS A 459 -41.00 -41.22 -43.38
N VAL A 460 -42.03 -41.81 -42.80
CA VAL A 460 -42.19 -43.28 -42.86
C VAL A 460 -43.57 -43.58 -43.45
N GLN A 461 -43.60 -44.46 -44.46
CA GLN A 461 -44.74 -45.30 -44.84
C GLN A 461 -44.20 -46.70 -45.12
#